data_AF-Q6NBQ5-F1
#
_entry.id   AF-Q6NBQ5-F1
#
_cell.length_a   1.000
_cell.length_b   1.000
_cell.length_c   1.000
_cell.angle_alpha   90.00
_cell.angle_beta   90.00
_cell.angle_gamma   90.00
#
_symmetry.space_group_name_H-M   'P 1'
#
loop_
_entity.id
_entity.type
_entity.pdbx_description
1 polymer ?
#
loop_
_entity_poly.entity_id
_entity_poly.type
_entity_poly.pdbx_seq_one_letter_code
_entity_poly.pdbx_strand_id
1 'polypeptide(L)'
;MQIIQWIIAAGTAIFVALVGFFQWRTAQEKAALDLFDRRHAIYQTIRSAVGKMRSSSTGFDQAREIEFMEAMEQAYFFFGSDVERYLRQLWSDILDVRTADTELPATIDPETRRKVLEKRRTALERIGQFERNGQPLFARYMRFSQTVRGGM
;
A
#
# COMPACT_ATOMS: atom_id res chain seq x y z
N MET A 1 -38.24 27.46 42.40
CA MET A 1 -37.86 27.62 40.98
C MET A 1 -36.39 27.30 40.67
N GLN A 2 -35.42 27.53 41.57
CA GLN A 2 -34.00 27.26 41.27
C GLN A 2 -33.61 25.77 41.17
N ILE A 3 -34.24 24.88 41.95
CA ILE A 3 -33.94 23.43 41.93
C ILE A 3 -34.17 22.83 40.54
N ILE A 4 -35.23 23.26 39.84
CA ILE A 4 -35.55 22.81 38.48
C ILE A 4 -34.45 23.22 37.50
N GLN A 5 -33.87 24.43 37.64
CA GLN A 5 -32.78 24.89 36.79
C GLN A 5 -31.50 24.07 36.99
N TRP A 6 -31.16 23.70 38.23
CA TRP A 6 -30.01 22.83 38.51
C TRP A 6 -30.18 21.43 37.94
N ILE A 7 -31.39 20.86 38.01
CA ILE A 7 -31.68 19.55 37.40
C ILE A 7 -31.56 19.61 35.88
N ILE A 8 -32.08 20.67 35.25
CA ILE A 8 -31.93 20.87 33.80
C ILE A 8 -30.45 21.03 33.44
N ALA A 9 -29.70 21.86 34.15
CA ALA A 9 -28.27 22.07 33.91
C ALA A 9 -27.46 20.77 34.07
N ALA A 10 -27.72 19.99 35.12
CA ALA A 10 -27.09 18.70 35.33
C ALA A 10 -27.45 17.69 34.22
N GLY A 11 -28.72 17.64 33.83
CA GLY A 11 -29.20 16.79 32.73
C GLY A 11 -28.54 17.15 31.39
N THR A 12 -28.46 18.45 31.06
CA THR A 12 -27.78 18.93 29.86
C THR A 12 -26.28 18.63 29.91
N ALA A 13 -25.61 18.81 31.05
CA ALA A 13 -24.19 18.50 31.20
C ALA A 13 -23.90 17.01 30.97
N ILE A 14 -24.71 16.11 31.55
CA ILE A 14 -24.60 14.67 31.32
C ILE A 14 -24.83 14.34 29.83
N PHE A 15 -25.85 14.94 29.22
CA PHE A 15 -26.15 14.72 27.80
C PHE A 15 -25.00 15.15 26.89
N VAL A 16 -24.42 16.34 27.11
CA VAL A 16 -23.27 16.83 26.35
C VAL A 16 -22.04 15.93 26.56
N ALA A 17 -21.79 15.46 27.78
CA ALA A 17 -20.69 14.54 28.08
C ALA A 17 -20.86 13.19 27.33
N LEU A 18 -22.08 12.64 27.30
CA LEU A 18 -22.38 11.41 26.56
C LEU A 18 -22.18 11.59 25.06
N VAL A 19 -22.71 12.68 24.48
CA VAL A 19 -22.54 12.98 23.05
C VAL A 19 -21.07 13.14 22.70
N GLY A 20 -20.30 13.86 23.51
CA GLY A 20 -18.85 14.03 23.32
C GLY A 20 -18.09 12.69 23.36
N PHE A 21 -18.45 11.80 24.29
CA PHE A 21 -17.86 10.47 24.37
C PHE A 21 -18.15 9.61 23.14
N PHE A 22 -19.40 9.61 22.65
CA PHE A 22 -19.75 8.91 21.42
C PHE A 22 -19.05 9.52 20.20
N GLN A 23 -18.95 10.85 20.13
CA GLN A 23 -18.22 11.53 19.05
C GLN A 23 -16.74 11.18 19.05
N TRP A 24 -16.09 11.14 20.22
CA TRP A 24 -14.69 10.72 20.33
C TRP A 24 -14.49 9.28 19.87
N ARG A 25 -15.36 8.37 20.29
CA ARG A 25 -15.33 6.96 19.85
C ARG A 25 -15.49 6.84 18.33
N THR A 26 -16.47 7.52 17.75
CA THR A 26 -16.70 7.53 16.29
C THR A 26 -15.52 8.15 15.54
N ALA A 27 -14.92 9.21 16.06
CA ALA A 27 -13.74 9.82 15.46
C ALA A 27 -12.52 8.87 15.46
N GLN A 28 -12.33 8.12 16.55
CA GLN A 28 -11.29 7.10 16.66
C GLN A 28 -11.48 5.97 15.64
N GLU A 29 -12.71 5.46 15.51
CA GLU A 29 -13.07 4.43 14.54
C GLU A 29 -12.89 4.93 13.09
N LYS A 30 -13.30 6.17 12.81
CA LYS A 30 -13.13 6.80 11.49
C LYS A 30 -11.65 7.01 11.13
N ALA A 31 -10.81 7.43 12.08
CA ALA A 31 -9.39 7.62 11.85
C ALA A 31 -8.68 6.29 11.51
N ALA A 32 -9.07 5.21 12.19
CA ALA A 32 -8.56 3.88 11.91
C ALA A 32 -8.97 3.40 10.51
N LEU A 33 -10.22 3.62 10.12
CA LEU A 33 -10.73 3.28 8.79
C LEU A 33 -10.02 4.07 7.68
N ASP A 34 -9.89 5.40 7.82
CA ASP A 34 -9.20 6.25 6.83
C ASP A 34 -7.74 5.80 6.64
N LEU A 35 -7.04 5.44 7.73
CA LEU A 35 -5.68 4.92 7.62
C LEU A 35 -5.62 3.60 6.83
N PHE A 36 -6.58 2.70 7.04
CA PHE A 36 -6.65 1.45 6.30
C PHE A 36 -6.98 1.67 4.84
N ASP A 37 -7.95 2.53 4.52
CA ASP A 37 -8.34 2.82 3.14
C ASP A 37 -7.14 3.39 2.36
N ARG A 38 -6.36 4.29 2.96
CA ARG A 38 -5.13 4.82 2.35
C ARG A 38 -4.08 3.74 2.14
N ARG A 39 -3.83 2.89 3.15
CA ARG A 39 -2.90 1.75 3.03
C ARG A 39 -3.34 0.78 1.95
N HIS A 40 -4.63 0.45 1.91
CA HIS A 40 -5.20 -0.47 0.94
C HIS A 40 -5.13 0.09 -0.48
N ALA A 41 -5.38 1.40 -0.68
CA ALA A 41 -5.23 2.06 -1.97
C ALA A 41 -3.80 1.94 -2.52
N ILE A 42 -2.79 2.23 -1.69
CA ILE A 42 -1.37 2.09 -2.06
C ILE A 42 -1.06 0.63 -2.46
N TYR A 43 -1.50 -0.33 -1.64
CA TYR A 43 -1.31 -1.75 -1.94
C TYR A 43 -1.96 -2.17 -3.27
N GLN A 44 -3.17 -1.69 -3.56
CA GLN A 44 -3.87 -2.00 -4.81
C GLN A 44 -3.15 -1.43 -6.03
N THR A 45 -2.63 -0.19 -5.96
CA THR A 45 -1.83 0.41 -7.03
C THR A 45 -0.60 -0.44 -7.35
N ILE A 46 0.15 -0.84 -6.31
CA ILE A 46 1.36 -1.66 -6.45
C ILE A 46 1.03 -3.05 -6.99
N ARG A 47 0.00 -3.70 -6.45
CA ARG A 47 -0.46 -5.02 -6.91
C ARG A 47 -0.90 -4.98 -8.37
N SER A 48 -1.62 -3.93 -8.78
CA SER A 48 -2.04 -3.72 -10.16
C SER A 48 -0.84 -3.56 -11.08
N ALA A 49 0.15 -2.74 -10.69
CA ALA A 49 1.40 -2.56 -11.43
C ALA A 49 2.17 -3.87 -11.63
N VAL A 50 2.34 -4.67 -10.57
CA VAL A 50 2.97 -6.00 -10.63
C VAL A 50 2.18 -6.94 -11.54
N GLY A 51 0.85 -6.97 -11.39
CA GLY A 51 -0.02 -7.80 -12.22
C GLY A 51 0.10 -7.46 -13.70
N LYS A 52 0.15 -6.16 -14.03
CA LYS A 52 0.36 -5.66 -15.39
C LYS A 52 1.72 -6.07 -15.92
N MET A 53 2.81 -5.80 -15.18
CA MET A 53 4.17 -6.18 -15.56
C MET A 53 4.31 -7.69 -15.84
N ARG A 54 3.66 -8.54 -15.02
CA ARG A 54 3.66 -9.99 -15.22
C ARG A 54 2.85 -10.43 -16.45
N SER A 55 1.73 -9.76 -16.72
CA SER A 55 0.85 -10.10 -17.84
C SER A 55 1.36 -9.58 -19.19
N SER A 56 1.91 -8.37 -19.21
CA SER A 56 2.44 -7.69 -20.39
C SER A 56 3.36 -6.56 -19.92
N SER A 57 4.67 -6.78 -20.04
CA SER A 57 5.67 -5.76 -19.71
C SER A 57 5.58 -4.54 -20.64
N THR A 58 5.20 -4.75 -21.91
CA THR A 58 4.94 -3.68 -22.89
C THR A 58 3.72 -2.82 -22.53
N GLY A 59 2.75 -3.39 -21.79
CA GLY A 59 1.57 -2.67 -21.30
C GLY A 59 1.82 -1.82 -20.04
N PHE A 60 3.06 -1.78 -19.55
CA PHE A 60 3.48 -0.88 -18.47
C PHE A 60 4.00 0.42 -19.07
N ASP A 61 3.08 1.36 -19.28
CA ASP A 61 3.34 2.67 -19.88
C ASP A 61 3.88 3.69 -18.86
N GLN A 62 4.25 4.87 -19.36
CA GLN A 62 4.81 5.95 -18.53
C GLN A 62 3.83 6.42 -17.43
N ALA A 63 2.52 6.38 -17.68
CA ALA A 63 1.54 6.76 -16.68
C ALA A 63 1.57 5.79 -15.48
N ARG A 64 1.68 4.49 -15.74
CA ARG A 64 1.84 3.46 -14.70
C ARG A 64 3.15 3.59 -13.93
N GLU A 65 4.21 4.05 -14.58
CA GLU A 65 5.48 4.34 -13.91
C GLU A 65 5.33 5.45 -12.88
N ILE A 66 4.69 6.54 -13.28
CA ILE A 66 4.42 7.68 -12.39
C ILE A 66 3.54 7.22 -11.22
N GLU A 67 2.44 6.50 -11.50
CA GLU A 67 1.57 5.93 -10.47
C GLU A 67 2.34 5.05 -9.47
N PHE A 68 3.27 4.22 -9.97
CA PHE A 68 4.07 3.35 -9.11
C PHE A 68 5.07 4.14 -8.26
N MET A 69 5.75 5.13 -8.84
CA MET A 69 6.67 5.99 -8.11
C MET A 69 5.95 6.79 -7.01
N GLU A 70 4.79 7.37 -7.32
CA GLU A 70 3.97 8.08 -6.34
C GLU A 70 3.51 7.14 -5.22
N ALA A 71 3.07 5.92 -5.55
CA ALA A 71 2.68 4.93 -4.56
C ALA A 71 3.86 4.49 -3.68
N MET A 72 5.07 4.40 -4.23
CA MET A 72 6.29 4.09 -3.49
C MET A 72 6.67 5.21 -2.52
N GLU A 73 6.59 6.48 -2.94
CA GLU A 73 6.82 7.64 -2.07
C GLU A 73 5.79 7.71 -0.94
N GLN A 74 4.51 7.48 -1.25
CA GLN A 74 3.47 7.43 -0.24
C GLN A 74 3.67 6.25 0.72
N ALA A 75 4.14 5.10 0.23
CA ALA A 75 4.35 3.91 1.05
C ALA A 75 5.32 4.16 2.21
N TYR A 76 6.32 5.04 2.03
CA TYR A 76 7.22 5.44 3.11
C TYR A 76 6.46 5.99 4.33
N PHE A 77 5.45 6.85 4.11
CA PHE A 77 4.69 7.47 5.19
C PHE A 77 3.70 6.51 5.86
N PHE A 78 3.12 5.57 5.11
CA PHE A 78 2.05 4.70 5.61
C PHE A 78 2.55 3.36 6.16
N PHE A 79 3.69 2.88 5.67
CA PHE A 79 4.25 1.56 5.98
C PHE A 79 5.68 1.63 6.52
N GLY A 80 6.41 2.72 6.31
CA GLY A 80 7.79 2.83 6.77
C GLY A 80 8.83 2.21 5.83
N SER A 81 10.08 2.18 6.31
CA SER A 81 11.26 1.94 5.48
C SER A 81 11.44 0.51 4.94
N ASP A 82 10.81 -0.50 5.56
CA ASP A 82 10.91 -1.89 5.11
C ASP A 82 10.13 -2.11 3.81
N VAL A 83 8.89 -1.60 3.76
CA VAL A 83 8.08 -1.62 2.54
C VAL A 83 8.67 -0.73 1.48
N GLU A 84 9.12 0.48 1.83
CA GLU A 84 9.78 1.38 0.86
C GLU A 84 11.01 0.72 0.22
N ARG A 85 11.89 0.11 1.02
CA ARG A 85 13.07 -0.61 0.51
C ARG A 85 12.69 -1.74 -0.43
N TYR A 86 11.67 -2.51 -0.07
CA TYR A 86 11.14 -3.58 -0.92
C TYR A 86 10.62 -3.02 -2.26
N LEU A 87 9.89 -1.90 -2.23
CA LEU A 87 9.36 -1.27 -3.44
C LEU A 87 10.46 -0.67 -4.32
N ARG A 88 11.53 -0.14 -3.74
CA ARG A 88 12.71 0.31 -4.51
C ARG A 88 13.39 -0.85 -5.24
N GLN A 89 13.50 -2.01 -4.58
CA GLN A 89 14.02 -3.21 -5.24
C GLN A 89 13.10 -3.68 -6.37
N LEU A 90 11.79 -3.70 -6.11
CA LEU A 90 10.78 -4.05 -7.11
C LEU A 90 10.81 -3.09 -8.31
N TRP A 91 11.02 -1.79 -8.06
CA TRP A 91 11.19 -0.77 -9.09
C TRP A 91 12.43 -1.04 -9.95
N SER A 92 13.55 -1.39 -9.34
CA SER A 92 14.76 -1.77 -10.07
C SER A 92 14.53 -2.98 -10.97
N ASP A 93 13.79 -3.98 -10.49
CA ASP A 93 13.44 -5.16 -11.28
C ASP A 93 12.53 -4.79 -12.46
N ILE A 94 11.56 -3.89 -12.25
CA ILE A 94 10.70 -3.35 -13.31
C ILE A 94 11.53 -2.66 -14.39
N LEU A 95 12.47 -1.79 -14.00
CA LEU A 95 13.36 -1.11 -14.94
C LEU A 95 14.22 -2.10 -15.72
N ASP A 96 14.77 -3.14 -15.06
CA ASP A 96 15.55 -4.18 -15.72
C ASP A 96 14.75 -4.90 -16.83
N VAL A 97 13.47 -5.17 -16.60
CA VAL A 97 12.59 -5.76 -17.62
C VAL A 97 12.37 -4.79 -18.78
N ARG A 98 12.08 -3.51 -18.51
CA ARG A 98 11.84 -2.50 -19.55
C ARG A 98 13.07 -2.22 -20.40
N THR A 99 14.23 -2.10 -19.77
CA THR A 99 15.51 -1.94 -20.45
C THR A 99 15.76 -3.14 -21.35
N ALA A 100 15.56 -4.36 -20.85
CA ALA A 100 15.72 -5.56 -21.66
C ALA A 100 14.71 -5.62 -22.83
N ASP A 101 13.45 -5.27 -22.63
CA ASP A 101 12.44 -5.20 -23.69
C ASP A 101 12.81 -4.20 -24.81
N THR A 102 13.52 -3.13 -24.44
CA THR A 102 14.00 -2.10 -25.38
C THR A 102 15.28 -2.53 -26.10
N GLU A 103 16.19 -3.21 -25.41
CA GLU A 103 17.49 -3.65 -25.95
C GLU A 103 17.36 -4.91 -26.83
N LEU A 104 16.43 -5.81 -26.53
CA LEU A 104 16.27 -7.10 -27.23
C LEU A 104 16.06 -6.96 -28.75
N PRO A 105 15.22 -6.04 -29.26
CA PRO A 105 15.06 -5.86 -30.71
C PRO A 105 16.33 -5.39 -31.41
N ALA A 106 17.15 -4.57 -30.75
CA ALA A 106 18.36 -3.97 -31.31
C ALA A 106 19.61 -4.88 -31.17
N THR A 107 19.55 -5.92 -30.34
CA THR A 107 20.70 -6.79 -30.05
C THR A 107 20.82 -7.91 -31.08
N ILE A 108 21.85 -7.82 -31.93
CA ILE A 108 22.17 -8.78 -33.00
C ILE A 108 23.06 -9.93 -32.49
N ASP A 109 24.01 -9.62 -31.59
CA ASP A 109 24.96 -10.61 -31.07
C ASP A 109 24.25 -11.69 -30.22
N PRO A 110 24.39 -12.99 -30.54
CA PRO A 110 23.68 -14.07 -29.84
C PRO A 110 24.00 -14.18 -28.34
N GLU A 111 25.27 -13.97 -27.95
CA GLU A 111 25.70 -14.06 -26.55
C GLU A 111 25.14 -12.91 -25.71
N THR A 112 25.22 -11.68 -26.24
CA THR A 112 24.63 -10.49 -25.60
C THR A 112 23.11 -10.64 -25.51
N ARG A 113 22.46 -11.11 -26.58
CA ARG A 113 21.01 -11.36 -26.58
C ARG A 113 20.63 -12.37 -25.50
N ARG A 114 21.40 -13.45 -25.32
CA ARG A 114 21.17 -14.44 -24.26
C ARG A 114 21.28 -13.82 -22.87
N LYS A 115 22.30 -12.97 -22.62
CA LYS A 115 22.46 -12.26 -21.34
C LYS A 115 21.29 -11.33 -21.04
N VAL A 116 20.81 -10.59 -22.03
CA VAL A 116 19.64 -9.70 -21.87
C VAL A 116 18.37 -10.49 -21.57
N LEU A 117 18.16 -11.63 -22.25
CA LEU A 117 17.04 -12.54 -21.99
C LEU A 117 17.08 -13.13 -20.57
N GLU A 118 18.25 -13.58 -20.11
CA GLU A 118 18.44 -14.08 -18.75
C GLU A 118 18.15 -12.99 -17.71
N LYS A 119 18.70 -11.78 -17.89
CA LYS A 119 18.45 -10.64 -17.00
C LYS A 119 16.95 -10.32 -16.91
N ARG A 120 16.27 -10.26 -18.05
CA ARG A 120 14.82 -10.06 -18.14
C ARG A 120 14.04 -11.13 -17.39
N ARG A 121 14.41 -12.39 -17.59
CA ARG A 121 13.76 -13.53 -16.96
C ARG A 121 13.91 -13.48 -15.44
N THR A 122 15.13 -13.27 -14.94
CA THR A 122 15.36 -13.18 -13.49
C THR A 122 14.59 -12.02 -12.87
N ALA A 123 14.55 -10.86 -13.53
CA ALA A 123 13.79 -9.72 -13.05
C ALA A 123 12.27 -10.00 -13.02
N LEU A 124 11.71 -10.61 -14.06
CA LEU A 124 10.30 -11.04 -14.07
C LEU A 124 9.99 -12.08 -12.98
N GLU A 125 10.91 -13.02 -12.73
CA GLU A 125 10.77 -14.00 -11.65
C GLU A 125 10.75 -13.31 -10.28
N ARG A 126 11.63 -12.33 -10.02
CA ARG A 126 11.63 -11.54 -8.78
C ARG A 126 10.35 -10.72 -8.61
N ILE A 127 9.86 -10.08 -9.67
CA ILE A 127 8.57 -9.38 -9.68
C ILE A 127 7.42 -10.36 -9.38
N GLY A 128 7.47 -11.55 -9.97
CA GLY A 128 6.49 -12.62 -9.74
C GLY A 128 6.45 -13.15 -8.30
N GLN A 129 7.50 -12.93 -7.51
CA GLN A 129 7.53 -13.28 -6.08
C GLN A 129 6.81 -12.27 -5.17
N PHE A 130 6.17 -11.24 -5.73
CA PHE A 130 5.41 -10.25 -4.95
C PHE A 130 4.40 -10.86 -3.99
N GLU A 131 3.63 -11.86 -4.41
CA GLU A 131 2.63 -12.52 -3.55
C GLU A 131 3.28 -13.25 -2.36
N ARG A 132 4.53 -13.72 -2.52
CA ARG A 132 5.26 -14.45 -1.48
C ARG A 132 6.02 -13.52 -0.53
N ASN A 133 6.66 -12.48 -1.06
CA ASN A 133 7.58 -11.64 -0.31
C ASN A 133 6.99 -10.25 0.00
N GLY A 134 6.30 -9.64 -0.97
CA GLY A 134 5.71 -8.31 -0.85
C GLY A 134 4.42 -8.31 -0.04
N GLN A 135 3.45 -9.15 -0.41
CA GLN A 135 2.13 -9.18 0.23
C GLN A 135 2.18 -9.36 1.76
N PRO A 136 3.03 -10.25 2.34
CA PRO A 136 3.17 -10.35 3.79
C PRO A 136 3.70 -9.09 4.47
N LEU A 137 4.59 -8.32 3.81
CA LEU A 137 5.10 -7.05 4.34
C LEU A 137 3.96 -6.04 4.47
N PHE A 138 3.15 -5.86 3.43
CA PHE A 138 1.97 -4.98 3.51
C PHE A 138 0.95 -5.48 4.52
N ALA A 139 0.73 -6.80 4.59
CA ALA A 139 -0.24 -7.41 5.51
C ALA A 139 0.08 -7.08 6.98
N ARG A 140 1.36 -6.93 7.35
CA ARG A 140 1.78 -6.53 8.70
C ARG A 140 1.21 -5.18 9.12
N TYR A 141 1.09 -4.24 8.18
CA TYR A 141 0.57 -2.89 8.42
C TYR A 141 -0.93 -2.76 8.14
N MET A 142 -1.50 -3.66 7.33
CA MET A 142 -2.94 -3.71 7.06
C MET A 142 -3.72 -4.45 8.15
N ARG A 143 -3.06 -5.32 8.94
CA ARG A 143 -3.66 -5.92 10.13
C ARG A 143 -3.89 -4.83 11.18
N PHE A 144 -5.14 -4.34 11.24
CA PHE A 144 -5.67 -3.81 12.49
C PHE A 144 -5.35 -4.82 13.57
N SER A 145 -4.74 -4.37 14.66
CA SER A 145 -4.52 -5.15 15.86
C SER A 145 -5.73 -6.05 16.14
N GLN A 146 -5.63 -7.35 15.86
CA GLN A 146 -6.60 -8.36 16.28
C GLN A 146 -6.59 -8.56 17.81
N THR A 147 -6.01 -7.62 18.55
CA THR A 147 -6.27 -7.38 19.96
C THR A 147 -7.53 -6.52 20.13
N VAL A 148 -8.64 -6.90 19.48
CA VAL A 148 -9.91 -6.82 20.21
C VAL A 148 -9.83 -7.95 21.23
N ARG A 149 -9.21 -7.59 22.36
CA ARG A 149 -9.18 -8.32 23.62
C ARG A 149 -10.50 -9.07 23.75
N GLY A 150 -10.41 -10.40 23.82
CA GLY A 150 -11.54 -11.23 24.21
C GLY A 150 -12.14 -10.65 25.48
N GLY A 151 -13.35 -10.12 25.37
CA GLY A 151 -14.23 -9.93 26.51
C GLY A 151 -14.79 -11.31 26.86
N MET A 152 -14.06 -12.02 27.71
CA MET A 152 -14.71 -12.70 28.83
C MET A 152 -15.20 -11.62 29.79
#